data_AF-A0A382MQJ5-F1
#
_entry.id   AF-A0A382MQJ5-F1
#
_cell.length_a   1.000
_cell.length_b   1.000
_cell.length_c   1.000
_cell.angle_alpha   90.00
_cell.angle_beta   90.00
_cell.angle_gamma   90.00
#
_symmetry.space_group_name_H-M   'P 1'
#
loop_
_entity.id
_entity.type
_entity.pdbx_description
1 polymer ?
#
loop_
_entity_poly.entity_id
_entity_poly.type
_entity_poly.pdbx_seq_one_letter_code
_entity_poly.pdbx_strand_id
1 'polypeptide(L)'
;MFYAVGAFSLWGVSPAFWRLLRHVPSADIFGHRVVWTFGCVALILVSRRSWRRVAEAVGDRRILRLEFVAAVLLASNWLLWVWAVTSDHVIEGSLGYFMNP
;
A
#
# COMPACT_ATOMS: atom_id res chain seq x y z
N MET A 1 -3.95 1.77 -22.25
CA MET A 1 -5.35 1.29 -22.19
C MET A 1 -5.45 -0.06 -21.48
N PHE A 2 -4.82 -1.13 -21.97
CA PHE A 2 -4.86 -2.46 -21.31
C PHE A 2 -4.37 -2.49 -19.85
N TYR A 3 -3.27 -1.79 -19.52
CA TYR A 3 -2.78 -1.70 -18.14
C TYR A 3 -3.77 -1.01 -17.18
N ALA A 4 -4.47 0.01 -17.66
CA ALA A 4 -5.46 0.72 -16.85
C ALA A 4 -6.68 -0.17 -16.57
N VAL A 5 -7.19 -0.85 -17.61
CA VAL A 5 -8.31 -1.79 -17.46
C VAL A 5 -7.94 -2.89 -16.46
N GLY A 6 -6.78 -3.53 -16.60
CA GLY A 6 -6.33 -4.57 -15.68
C GLY A 6 -6.19 -4.07 -14.24
N ALA A 7 -5.61 -2.89 -14.04
CA ALA A 7 -5.45 -2.30 -12.71
C ALA A 7 -6.80 -1.99 -12.06
N PHE A 8 -7.73 -1.35 -12.76
CA PHE A 8 -9.05 -1.03 -12.22
C PHE A 8 -9.91 -2.27 -11.99
N SER A 9 -9.81 -3.29 -12.84
CA SER A 9 -10.49 -4.58 -12.63
C SER A 9 -9.96 -5.28 -11.38
N LEU A 10 -8.63 -5.36 -11.18
CA LEU A 10 -8.06 -5.92 -9.96
C LEU A 10 -8.52 -5.16 -8.72
N TRP A 11 -8.52 -3.83 -8.79
CA TRP A 11 -8.93 -2.98 -7.67
C TRP A 11 -10.41 -3.17 -7.33
N GLY A 12 -11.28 -3.29 -8.33
CA GLY A 12 -12.72 -3.54 -8.13
C GLY A 12 -13.05 -4.91 -7.54
N VAL A 13 -12.24 -5.94 -7.82
CA VAL A 13 -12.40 -7.31 -7.26
C VAL A 13 -11.77 -7.43 -5.87
N SER A 14 -10.86 -6.53 -5.52
CA SER A 14 -10.10 -6.58 -4.26
C SER A 14 -10.99 -6.67 -3.00
N PRO A 15 -12.10 -5.92 -2.85
CA PRO A 15 -12.96 -6.03 -1.66
C PRO A 15 -13.54 -7.43 -1.44
N ALA A 16 -13.91 -8.13 -2.52
CA ALA A 16 -14.41 -9.50 -2.45
C ALA A 16 -13.32 -10.47 -1.97
N PHE A 17 -12.08 -10.28 -2.42
CA PHE A 17 -10.93 -11.05 -1.95
C PHE A 17 -10.68 -10.85 -0.45
N TRP A 18 -10.70 -9.61 0.05
CA TRP A 18 -10.50 -9.35 1.49
C TRP A 18 -11.63 -9.89 2.37
N ARG A 19 -12.87 -9.90 1.86
CA ARG A 19 -13.99 -10.57 2.52
C ARG A 19 -13.75 -12.07 2.69
N LEU A 20 -13.16 -12.75 1.71
CA LEU A 20 -12.76 -14.15 1.84
C LEU A 20 -11.67 -14.32 2.89
N LEU A 21 -10.80 -13.32 3.06
CA LEU A 21 -9.71 -13.32 4.03
C LEU A 21 -10.11 -12.79 5.43
N ARG A 22 -11.39 -12.55 5.72
CA ARG A 22 -11.88 -11.98 7.00
C ARG A 22 -11.40 -12.66 8.29
N HIS A 23 -11.00 -13.93 8.19
CA HIS A 23 -10.41 -14.73 9.28
C HIS A 23 -8.94 -14.40 9.59
N VAL A 24 -8.24 -13.67 8.72
CA VAL A 24 -6.86 -13.23 8.93
C VAL A 24 -6.89 -11.79 9.47
N PRO A 25 -6.15 -11.48 10.54
CA PRO A 25 -6.04 -10.12 11.03
C PRO A 25 -5.60 -9.13 9.94
N SER A 26 -6.24 -7.96 9.88
CA SER A 26 -5.92 -6.92 8.88
C SER A 26 -4.45 -6.46 8.95
N ALA A 27 -3.84 -6.51 10.14
CA ALA A 27 -2.43 -6.22 10.36
C ALA A 27 -1.51 -7.23 9.66
N ASP A 28 -1.85 -8.52 9.65
CA ASP A 28 -1.04 -9.57 9.00
C ASP A 28 -1.10 -9.44 7.48
N ILE A 29 -2.31 -9.16 6.94
CA ILE A 29 -2.51 -8.85 5.52
C ILE A 29 -1.61 -7.67 5.10
N PHE A 30 -1.62 -6.60 5.90
CA PHE A 30 -0.77 -5.44 5.64
C PHE A 30 0.73 -5.79 5.76
N GLY A 31 1.12 -6.57 6.77
CA GLY A 31 2.48 -7.05 6.97
C GLY A 31 3.03 -7.80 5.76
N HIS A 32 2.26 -8.73 5.20
CA HIS A 32 2.65 -9.42 3.96
C HIS A 32 2.84 -8.46 2.79
N ARG A 33 1.97 -7.44 2.66
CA ARG A 33 2.11 -6.43 1.61
C ARG A 33 3.39 -5.61 1.78
N VAL A 34 3.78 -5.27 3.00
CA VAL A 34 5.04 -4.57 3.29
C VAL A 34 6.24 -5.44 2.91
N VAL A 35 6.25 -6.72 3.30
CA VAL A 35 7.33 -7.66 2.97
C VAL A 35 7.50 -7.83 1.46
N TRP A 36 6.40 -8.06 0.72
CA TRP A 36 6.47 -8.20 -0.73
C TRP A 36 6.87 -6.91 -1.44
N THR A 37 6.37 -5.76 -0.98
CA THR A 37 6.77 -4.46 -1.55
C THR A 37 8.25 -4.21 -1.33
N PHE A 38 8.76 -4.47 -0.11
CA PHE A 38 10.17 -4.35 0.21
C PHE A 38 11.02 -5.26 -0.67
N GLY A 39 10.65 -6.54 -0.80
CA GLY A 39 11.37 -7.49 -1.65
C GLY A 39 11.43 -7.06 -3.12
N CYS A 40 10.29 -6.66 -3.69
CA CYS A 40 10.21 -6.18 -5.07
C CYS A 40 11.06 -4.91 -5.29
N VAL A 41 10.96 -3.92 -4.39
CA VAL A 41 11.74 -2.69 -4.47
C VAL A 41 13.24 -2.97 -4.32
N ALA A 42 13.62 -3.86 -3.40
CA ALA A 42 15.01 -4.28 -3.22
C ALA A 42 15.57 -4.92 -4.50
N LEU A 43 14.83 -5.83 -5.15
CA LEU A 43 15.23 -6.44 -6.43
C LEU A 43 15.41 -5.39 -7.53
N ILE A 44 14.53 -4.39 -7.60
CA ILE A 44 14.65 -3.29 -8.57
C ILE A 44 15.88 -2.42 -8.27
N LEU A 45 16.16 -2.13 -6.99
CA LEU A 45 17.34 -1.35 -6.59
C LEU A 45 18.65 -2.10 -6.90
N VAL A 46 18.68 -3.41 -6.64
CA VAL A 46 19.81 -4.28 -6.98
C VAL A 46 20.06 -4.23 -8.49
N SER A 47 19.03 -4.42 -9.31
CA SER A 47 19.15 -4.43 -10.77
C SER A 47 19.56 -3.07 -11.36
N ARG A 48 19.14 -1.96 -10.75
CA ARG A 48 19.50 -0.59 -11.18
C ARG A 48 20.86 -0.10 -10.65
N ARG A 49 21.52 -0.84 -9.74
CA ARG A 49 22.78 -0.45 -9.05
C ARG A 49 22.76 0.97 -8.45
N SER A 50 21.59 1.50 -8.13
CA SER A 50 21.40 2.90 -7.72
C SER A 50 21.63 3.14 -6.22
N TRP A 51 22.49 2.34 -5.58
CA TRP A 51 22.73 2.34 -4.14
C TRP A 51 23.22 3.68 -3.59
N ARG A 52 23.96 4.45 -4.39
CA ARG A 52 24.48 5.75 -3.97
C ARG A 52 23.35 6.76 -3.67
N ARG A 53 22.30 6.80 -4.51
CA ARG A 53 21.14 7.67 -4.28
C ARG A 53 20.35 7.26 -3.03
N VAL A 54 20.26 5.96 -2.76
CA VAL A 54 19.62 5.46 -1.54
C VAL A 54 20.42 5.86 -0.32
N ALA A 55 21.75 5.72 -0.36
CA ALA A 55 22.62 6.14 0.74
C ALA A 55 22.56 7.67 0.98
N GLU A 56 22.54 8.48 -0.08
CA GLU A 56 22.37 9.93 0.00
C GLU A 56 21.02 10.30 0.63
N ALA A 57 19.92 9.65 0.23
CA ALA A 57 18.59 9.89 0.78
C ALA A 57 18.47 9.47 2.26
N VAL A 58 19.10 8.36 2.65
CA VAL A 58 19.15 7.90 4.05
C VAL A 58 20.04 8.80 4.91
N GLY A 59 21.05 9.45 4.33
CA GLY A 59 21.87 10.44 5.03
C GLY A 59 21.12 11.74 5.34
N ASP A 60 20.09 12.09 4.57
CA ASP A 60 19.29 13.30 4.77
C ASP A 60 18.13 13.06 5.75
N ARG A 61 18.30 13.58 6.98
CA ARG A 61 17.30 13.52 8.05
C ARG A 61 15.97 14.19 7.69
N ARG A 62 15.95 15.16 6.78
CA ARG A 62 14.71 15.80 6.31
C ARG A 62 13.95 14.85 5.39
N ILE A 63 14.65 14.25 4.42
CA ILE A 63 14.05 13.26 3.51
C ILE A 63 13.50 12.09 4.31
N LEU A 64 14.30 11.51 5.22
CA LEU A 64 13.85 10.40 6.07
C LEU A 64 12.60 10.73 6.89
N ARG A 65 12.50 11.93 7.47
CA ARG A 65 11.32 12.33 8.24
C ARG A 65 10.09 12.49 7.36
N LEU A 66 10.23 13.09 6.18
CA LEU A 66 9.12 13.26 5.25
C LEU A 66 8.62 11.91 4.73
N GLU A 67 9.53 11.03 4.32
CA GLU A 67 9.22 9.68 3.88
C GLU A 67 8.59 8.85 4.99
N PHE A 68 9.06 8.99 6.24
CA PHE A 68 8.44 8.32 7.38
C PHE A 68 6.99 8.77 7.60
N VAL A 69 6.74 10.09 7.58
CA VAL A 69 5.38 10.63 7.71
C VAL A 69 4.49 10.15 6.56
N ALA A 70 4.99 10.20 5.32
CA ALA A 70 4.26 9.70 4.15
C ALA A 70 3.95 8.20 4.28
N ALA A 71 4.92 7.39 4.74
CA ALA A 71 4.74 5.97 4.96
C ALA A 71 3.70 5.67 6.06
N VAL A 72 3.70 6.42 7.16
CA VAL A 72 2.70 6.27 8.24
C VAL A 72 1.30 6.64 7.76
N LEU A 73 1.17 7.73 7.00
CA LEU A 73 -0.11 8.14 6.41
C LEU A 73 -0.63 7.10 5.42
N LEU A 74 0.24 6.60 4.54
CA LEU A 74 -0.09 5.56 3.58
C LEU A 74 -0.48 4.24 4.27
N ALA A 75 0.27 3.84 5.30
CA ALA A 75 -0.01 2.64 6.09
C ALA A 75 -1.36 2.74 6.80
N SER A 76 -1.62 3.87 7.45
CA SER A 76 -2.89 4.15 8.13
C SER A 76 -4.06 4.13 7.15
N ASN A 77 -3.91 4.79 6.00
CA ASN A 77 -4.92 4.80 4.94
C ASN A 77 -5.25 3.39 4.46
N TRP A 78 -4.24 2.56 4.23
CA TRP A 78 -4.46 1.20 3.74
C TRP A 78 -5.05 0.27 4.80
N LEU A 79 -4.62 0.41 6.06
CA LEU A 79 -5.18 -0.35 7.16
C LEU A 79 -6.65 -0.01 7.39
N LEU A 80 -7.00 1.28 7.34
CA LEU A 80 -8.39 1.75 7.41
C LEU A 80 -9.24 1.18 6.27
N TRP A 81 -8.70 1.12 5.05
CA TRP A 81 -9.40 0.53 3.92
C TRP A 81 -9.67 -0.98 4.11
N VAL A 82 -8.66 -1.76 4.49
CA VAL A 82 -8.84 -3.20 4.77
C VAL A 82 -9.84 -3.39 5.90
N TRP A 83 -9.73 -2.60 6.97
CA TRP A 83 -10.65 -2.64 8.10
C TRP A 83 -12.09 -2.32 7.69
N ALA A 84 -12.30 -1.27 6.89
CA ALA A 84 -13.61 -0.89 6.39
C ALA A 84 -14.22 -2.02 5.52
N VAL A 85 -13.40 -2.67 4.70
CA VAL A 85 -13.83 -3.79 3.86
C VAL A 85 -14.18 -5.02 4.70
N THR A 86 -13.36 -5.37 5.70
CA THR A 86 -13.60 -6.52 6.57
C THR A 86 -14.74 -6.32 7.56
N SER A 87 -15.06 -5.07 7.90
CA SER A 87 -16.15 -4.70 8.82
C SER A 87 -17.47 -4.39 8.09
N ASP A 88 -17.62 -4.78 6.83
CA ASP A 88 -18.80 -4.51 5.98
C ASP A 88 -19.09 -3.03 5.65
N HIS A 89 -18.23 -2.09 6.04
CA HIS A 89 -18.32 -0.65 5.73
C HIS A 89 -17.65 -0.28 4.38
N VAL A 90 -17.77 -1.16 3.38
CA VAL A 90 -17.13 -0.98 2.05
C VAL A 90 -17.62 0.29 1.34
N ILE A 91 -18.91 0.61 1.47
CA ILE A 91 -19.52 1.78 0.82
C ILE A 91 -18.97 3.08 1.43
N GLU A 92 -18.88 3.16 2.76
CA GLU A 92 -18.34 4.33 3.46
C GLU A 92 -16.83 4.53 3.18
N GLY A 93 -16.06 3.44 3.19
CA GLY A 93 -14.65 3.48 2.80
C GLY A 93 -14.44 3.93 1.36
N SER A 94 -15.30 3.47 0.44
CA SER A 94 -15.25 3.88 -0.98
C SER A 94 -15.65 5.35 -1.15
N LEU A 95 -16.66 5.84 -0.40
CA LEU A 95 -17.06 7.25 -0.41
C LEU A 95 -15.91 8.16 0.05
N GLY A 96 -15.17 7.75 1.07
CA GLY A 96 -13.95 8.44 1.52
C GLY A 96 -12.87 8.52 0.44
N TYR A 97 -12.70 7.48 -0.37
CA TYR A 97 -11.79 7.51 -1.53
C TYR A 97 -12.28 8.42 -2.65
N PHE A 98 -13.59 8.50 -2.91
CA PHE A 98 -14.15 9.40 -3.92
C PHE A 98 -14.13 10.88 -3.51
N MET A 99 -14.09 11.18 -2.21
CA MET A 99 -13.94 12.55 -1.70
C MET A 99 -12.49 13.05 -1.70
N ASN A 100 -11.51 12.15 -1.80
CA ASN A 100 -10.12 12.54 -1.93
C ASN A 100 -9.89 12.98 -3.39
N PRO A 101 -9.60 14.26 -3.65
CA PRO A 101 -9.53 14.81 -5.00
C PRO A 101 -8.42 14.20 -5.87
#